data_AF-A0A9X0I4M0-F1
#
_entry.id   AF-A0A9X0I4M0-F1
#
_cell.length_a   1.000
_cell.length_b   1.000
_cell.length_c   1.000
_cell.angle_alpha   90.00
_cell.angle_beta   90.00
_cell.angle_gamma   90.00
#
_symmetry.space_group_name_H-M   'P 1'
#
loop_
_entity.id
_entity.type
_entity.pdbx_description
1 polymer ?
#
loop_
_entity_poly.entity_id
_entity_poly.type
_entity_poly.pdbx_seq_one_letter_code
_entity_poly.pdbx_strand_id
1 'polypeptide(L)'
;MPDSAAADGLLAVHDGLRTALAGRPEIHVAWGPELAEDTSPAAAALRAVEASWEWSALGFASRSFWDLHVGILPVESGFSVGLHWTRALDHEVRPWAPIAVPGGTLRFAAVAGEYQLLTADSTGVATHSIRSAVDVALAVATRVLSKITDDAHPAEVFAPTDCTTREKTCG
;
A
#
# COMPACT_ATOMS: atom_id res chain seq x y z
N MET A 1 -18.95 16.18 -12.21
CA MET A 1 -18.81 16.75 -10.85
C MET A 1 -18.75 15.55 -9.93
N PRO A 2 -17.66 15.33 -9.19
CA PRO A 2 -17.63 14.24 -8.24
C PRO A 2 -18.73 14.44 -7.20
N ASP A 3 -19.30 13.32 -6.76
CA ASP A 3 -20.38 13.32 -5.78
C ASP A 3 -19.78 13.81 -4.45
N SER A 4 -20.11 15.03 -4.02
CA SER A 4 -19.41 15.70 -2.93
C SER A 4 -19.41 14.88 -1.63
N ALA A 5 -20.46 14.07 -1.42
CA ALA A 5 -20.58 13.19 -0.27
C ALA A 5 -19.52 12.06 -0.26
N ALA A 6 -19.13 11.53 -1.42
CA ALA A 6 -18.10 10.51 -1.52
C ALA A 6 -16.71 11.09 -1.22
N ALA A 7 -16.43 12.30 -1.72
CA ALA A 7 -15.19 13.02 -1.44
C ALA A 7 -15.06 13.38 0.05
N ASP A 8 -16.13 13.88 0.67
CA ASP A 8 -16.16 14.21 2.10
C ASP A 8 -15.94 12.97 2.98
N GLY A 9 -16.59 11.86 2.64
CA GLY A 9 -16.42 10.59 3.36
C GLY A 9 -15.00 10.06 3.25
N LEU A 10 -14.39 10.17 2.08
CA LEU A 10 -13.03 9.70 1.84
C LEU A 10 -11.98 10.57 2.55
N LEU A 11 -12.18 11.90 2.59
CA LEU A 11 -11.33 12.80 3.39
C LEU A 11 -11.40 12.46 4.89
N ALA A 12 -12.59 12.15 5.40
CA ALA A 12 -12.75 11.72 6.79
C ALA A 12 -12.05 10.38 7.08
N VAL A 13 -11.99 9.46 6.12
CA VAL A 13 -11.17 8.23 6.22
C VAL A 13 -9.68 8.58 6.30
N HIS A 14 -9.20 9.43 5.39
CA HIS A 14 -7.81 9.89 5.38
C HIS A 14 -7.40 10.50 6.74
N ASP A 15 -8.21 11.40 7.29
CA ASP A 15 -7.93 12.05 8.58
C ASP A 15 -7.99 11.05 9.76
N GLY A 16 -8.91 10.10 9.70
CA GLY A 16 -8.98 8.99 10.65
C GLY A 16 -7.72 8.14 10.66
N LEU A 17 -7.18 7.80 9.47
CA LEU A 17 -5.93 7.05 9.34
C LEU A 17 -4.74 7.83 9.89
N ARG A 18 -4.64 9.13 9.56
CA ARG A 18 -3.55 9.99 10.05
C ARG A 18 -3.53 10.06 11.58
N THR A 19 -4.72 10.16 12.17
CA THR A 19 -4.88 10.17 13.63
C THR A 19 -4.47 8.83 14.25
N ALA A 20 -4.93 7.71 13.67
CA ALA A 20 -4.63 6.37 14.18
C ALA A 20 -3.15 5.97 14.04
N LEU A 21 -2.46 6.51 13.04
CA LEU A 21 -1.04 6.24 12.76
C LEU A 21 -0.08 7.29 13.34
N ALA A 22 -0.57 8.22 14.16
CA ALA A 22 0.28 9.17 14.84
C ALA A 22 1.36 8.45 15.66
N GLY A 23 2.64 8.70 15.32
CA GLY A 23 3.79 8.05 15.96
C GLY A 23 4.20 6.68 15.39
N ARG A 24 3.66 6.27 14.23
CA ARG A 24 4.03 5.05 13.50
C ARG A 24 4.82 5.38 12.23
N PRO A 25 6.11 5.77 12.31
CA PRO A 25 6.87 6.25 11.15
C PRO A 25 7.03 5.22 10.03
N GLU A 26 6.83 3.93 10.33
CA GLU A 26 6.95 2.84 9.37
C GLU A 26 5.76 2.73 8.40
N ILE A 27 4.64 3.40 8.68
CA ILE A 27 3.46 3.50 7.79
C ILE A 27 3.11 4.97 7.61
N HIS A 28 2.92 5.41 6.37
CA HIS A 28 2.46 6.76 6.06
C HIS A 28 1.11 6.74 5.35
N VAL A 29 0.34 7.81 5.51
CA VAL A 29 -0.94 8.00 4.82
C VAL A 29 -0.71 8.89 3.60
N ALA A 30 -1.18 8.44 2.45
CA ALA A 30 -1.17 9.17 1.20
C ALA A 30 -2.59 9.60 0.82
N TRP A 31 -2.68 10.76 0.17
CA TRP A 31 -3.91 11.33 -0.36
C TRP A 31 -3.79 11.48 -1.87
N GLY A 32 -4.69 10.86 -2.63
CA GLY A 32 -4.62 10.85 -4.09
C GLY A 32 -4.56 12.25 -4.71
N PRO A 33 -5.39 13.22 -4.29
CA PRO A 33 -5.32 14.58 -4.80
C PRO A 33 -3.97 15.28 -4.56
N GLU A 34 -3.25 14.95 -3.47
CA GLU A 34 -1.91 15.49 -3.22
C GLU A 34 -0.85 14.87 -4.15
N LEU A 35 -1.10 13.64 -4.61
CA LEU A 35 -0.21 12.92 -5.52
C LEU A 35 -0.55 13.13 -7.00
N ALA A 36 -1.65 13.82 -7.31
CA ALA A 36 -2.05 14.12 -8.68
C ALA A 36 -0.98 14.90 -9.46
N GLU A 37 -0.16 15.68 -8.75
CA GLU A 37 0.94 16.48 -9.31
C GLU A 37 2.32 15.82 -9.16
N ASP A 38 2.41 14.59 -8.62
CA ASP A 38 3.69 13.87 -8.48
C ASP A 38 4.37 13.70 -9.85
N THR A 39 5.68 13.95 -9.89
CA THR A 39 6.52 13.86 -11.09
C THR A 39 7.04 12.44 -11.37
N SER A 40 6.74 11.48 -10.49
CA SER A 40 7.11 10.08 -10.68
C SER A 40 6.54 9.49 -11.99
N PRO A 41 7.25 8.55 -12.63
CA PRO A 41 6.75 7.88 -13.83
C PRO A 41 5.39 7.18 -13.61
N ALA A 42 5.14 6.66 -12.40
CA ALA A 42 3.88 6.01 -12.04
C ALA A 42 2.72 7.01 -12.05
N ALA A 43 2.88 8.16 -11.40
CA ALA A 43 1.87 9.22 -11.42
C ALA A 43 1.63 9.76 -12.84
N ALA A 44 2.69 9.89 -13.65
CA ALA A 44 2.58 10.27 -15.05
C ALA A 44 1.77 9.25 -15.88
N ALA A 45 1.96 7.96 -15.65
CA ALA A 45 1.20 6.91 -16.33
C ALA A 45 -0.28 6.94 -15.94
N LEU A 46 -0.61 7.17 -14.66
CA LEU A 46 -1.99 7.33 -14.20
C LEU A 46 -2.68 8.55 -14.82
N ARG A 47 -1.99 9.69 -14.92
CA ARG A 47 -2.51 10.87 -15.64
C ARG A 47 -2.75 10.58 -17.12
N ALA A 48 -1.85 9.85 -17.77
CA ALA A 48 -1.95 9.54 -19.20
C ALA A 48 -3.18 8.69 -19.55
N VAL A 49 -3.72 7.94 -18.58
CA VAL A 49 -4.95 7.14 -18.75
C VAL A 49 -6.17 7.78 -18.07
N GLU A 50 -6.07 9.05 -17.67
CA GLU A 50 -7.12 9.80 -16.98
C GLU A 50 -7.66 9.08 -15.73
N ALA A 51 -6.77 8.40 -15.00
CA ALA A 51 -7.15 7.71 -13.77
C ALA A 51 -7.72 8.69 -12.73
N SER A 52 -8.66 8.21 -11.91
CA SER A 52 -9.17 8.97 -10.78
C SER A 52 -8.10 9.15 -9.70
N TRP A 53 -8.11 10.32 -9.07
CA TRP A 53 -7.28 10.67 -7.91
C TRP A 53 -8.07 10.63 -6.60
N GLU A 54 -9.31 10.14 -6.62
CA GLU A 54 -10.19 10.08 -5.44
C GLU A 54 -9.95 8.79 -4.64
N TRP A 55 -8.84 8.77 -3.91
CA TRP A 55 -8.46 7.66 -3.03
C TRP A 55 -7.60 8.12 -1.85
N SER A 56 -7.58 7.31 -0.80
CA SER A 56 -6.56 7.37 0.26
C SER A 56 -5.79 6.05 0.28
N ALA A 57 -4.53 6.07 0.73
CA ALA A 57 -3.75 4.85 0.83
C ALA A 57 -2.80 4.85 2.04
N LEU A 58 -2.41 3.67 2.48
CA LEU A 58 -1.33 3.46 3.44
C LEU A 58 -0.10 2.92 2.73
N GLY A 59 0.99 3.68 2.73
CA GLY A 59 2.29 3.24 2.23
C GLY A 59 3.21 2.77 3.35
N PHE A 60 4.19 1.93 3.01
CA PHE A 60 5.15 1.36 3.95
C PHE A 60 6.53 1.98 3.75
N ALA A 61 7.16 2.51 4.80
CA ALA A 61 8.39 3.30 4.67
C ALA A 61 9.59 2.51 4.07
N SER A 62 9.63 1.20 4.26
CA SER A 62 10.65 0.31 3.71
C SER A 62 10.43 -0.06 2.24
N ARG A 63 9.35 0.41 1.62
CA ARG A 63 8.98 0.11 0.23
C ARG A 63 8.58 1.40 -0.50
N SER A 64 8.71 1.39 -1.82
CA SER A 64 8.17 2.47 -2.65
C SER A 64 6.64 2.47 -2.57
N PHE A 65 6.03 3.64 -2.37
CA PHE A 65 4.57 3.80 -2.34
C PHE A 65 3.91 3.23 -3.60
N TRP A 66 4.48 3.53 -4.77
CA TRP A 66 3.98 3.07 -6.06
C TRP A 66 4.17 1.56 -6.29
N ASP A 67 5.00 0.89 -5.48
CA ASP A 67 5.23 -0.56 -5.59
C ASP A 67 4.39 -1.39 -4.63
N LEU A 68 4.03 -0.87 -3.44
CA LEU A 68 3.23 -1.57 -2.43
C LEU A 68 2.50 -0.58 -1.51
N HIS A 69 1.17 -0.69 -1.44
CA HIS A 69 0.35 0.09 -0.51
C HIS A 69 -1.01 -0.57 -0.26
N VAL A 70 -1.72 -0.10 0.78
CA VAL A 70 -3.13 -0.45 1.02
C VAL A 70 -4.00 0.69 0.50
N GLY A 71 -4.72 0.48 -0.59
CA GLY A 71 -5.56 1.49 -1.24
C GLY A 71 -7.00 1.49 -0.71
N ILE A 72 -7.62 2.68 -0.68
CA ILE A 72 -9.00 2.91 -0.22
C ILE A 72 -9.71 3.80 -1.24
N LEU A 73 -10.82 3.30 -1.79
CA LEU A 73 -11.58 3.95 -2.84
C LEU A 73 -13.06 4.06 -2.44
N PRO A 74 -13.75 5.16 -2.73
CA PRO A 74 -15.20 5.23 -2.59
C PRO A 74 -15.86 4.39 -3.69
N VAL A 75 -16.93 3.68 -3.34
CA VAL A 75 -17.79 2.92 -4.27
C VAL A 75 -19.25 3.15 -3.90
N GLU A 76 -20.20 2.83 -4.79
CA GLU A 76 -21.63 3.06 -4.57
C GLU A 76 -22.15 2.55 -3.22
N SER A 77 -21.58 1.46 -2.71
CA SER A 77 -21.97 0.79 -1.47
C SER A 77 -21.07 1.07 -0.25
N GLY A 78 -20.10 1.99 -0.36
CA GLY A 78 -19.22 2.37 0.74
C GLY A 78 -17.78 2.61 0.31
N PHE A 79 -16.87 1.88 0.93
CA PHE A 79 -15.45 1.93 0.60
C PHE A 79 -14.92 0.55 0.18
N SER A 80 -14.05 0.53 -0.83
CA SER A 80 -13.21 -0.63 -1.15
C SER A 80 -11.87 -0.44 -0.46
N VAL A 81 -11.32 -1.48 0.16
CA VAL A 81 -9.99 -1.46 0.80
C VAL A 81 -9.20 -2.65 0.27
N GLY A 82 -8.08 -2.39 -0.39
CA GLY A 82 -7.30 -3.42 -1.09
C GLY A 82 -5.80 -3.32 -0.85
N LEU A 83 -5.09 -4.41 -1.07
CA LEU A 83 -3.63 -4.44 -1.10
C LEU A 83 -3.18 -4.37 -2.56
N HIS A 84 -2.41 -3.34 -2.90
CA HIS A 84 -1.81 -3.18 -4.22
C HIS A 84 -0.32 -3.50 -4.21
N TRP A 85 0.16 -4.19 -5.24
CA TRP A 85 1.58 -4.31 -5.52
C TRP A 85 1.89 -4.36 -7.02
N THR A 86 3.10 -3.95 -7.40
CA THR A 86 3.58 -4.07 -8.79
C THR A 86 4.08 -5.47 -9.09
N ARG A 87 4.18 -5.82 -10.38
CA ARG A 87 4.71 -7.13 -10.82
C ARG A 87 6.12 -7.42 -10.29
N ALA A 88 6.92 -6.39 -10.01
CA ALA A 88 8.26 -6.54 -9.45
C ALA A 88 8.24 -7.23 -8.08
N LEU A 89 7.23 -6.95 -7.26
CA LEU A 89 7.07 -7.53 -5.92
C LEU A 89 6.19 -8.78 -5.88
N ASP A 90 5.71 -9.27 -7.04
CA ASP A 90 4.73 -10.35 -7.06
C ASP A 90 5.21 -11.65 -6.42
N HIS A 91 6.46 -12.03 -6.66
CA HIS A 91 7.07 -13.22 -6.07
C HIS A 91 7.20 -13.15 -4.54
N GLU A 92 7.32 -11.93 -4.00
CA GLU A 92 7.42 -11.65 -2.56
C GLU A 92 6.03 -11.57 -1.92
N VAL A 93 5.11 -10.81 -2.53
CA VAL A 93 3.82 -10.42 -1.94
C VAL A 93 2.75 -11.49 -2.08
N ARG A 94 2.68 -12.15 -3.25
CA ARG A 94 1.62 -13.11 -3.60
C ARG A 94 1.42 -14.23 -2.56
N PRO A 95 2.48 -14.83 -1.97
CA PRO A 95 2.30 -15.91 -1.00
C PRO A 95 1.55 -15.51 0.28
N TRP A 96 1.68 -14.26 0.74
CA TRP A 96 1.06 -13.81 1.99
C TRP A 96 -0.13 -12.87 1.81
N ALA A 97 -0.38 -12.34 0.59
CA ALA A 97 -1.53 -11.48 0.29
C ALA A 97 -2.89 -12.05 0.75
N PRO A 98 -3.20 -13.36 0.58
CA PRO A 98 -4.47 -13.93 1.06
C PRO A 98 -4.65 -13.88 2.59
N ILE A 99 -3.56 -13.82 3.34
CA ILE A 99 -3.57 -13.76 4.80
C ILE A 99 -3.61 -12.29 5.27
N ALA A 100 -2.99 -11.39 4.51
CA ALA A 100 -2.99 -9.96 4.80
C ALA A 100 -4.40 -9.34 4.68
N VAL A 101 -5.22 -9.85 3.76
CA VAL A 101 -6.57 -9.35 3.47
C VAL A 101 -7.62 -10.35 4.01
N PRO A 102 -8.14 -10.15 5.23
CA PRO A 102 -9.03 -11.13 5.86
C PRO A 102 -10.41 -11.19 5.17
N GLY A 103 -10.86 -12.40 4.82
CA GLY A 103 -12.29 -12.69 4.67
C GLY A 103 -12.99 -12.29 3.37
N GLY A 104 -12.30 -12.06 2.26
CA GLY A 104 -12.96 -11.77 0.98
C GLY A 104 -12.34 -12.49 -0.21
N THR A 105 -13.17 -12.73 -1.24
CA THR A 105 -12.68 -13.15 -2.55
C THR A 105 -11.83 -12.01 -3.09
N LEU A 106 -10.50 -12.16 -3.02
CA LEU A 106 -9.55 -11.27 -3.68
C LEU A 106 -9.93 -11.20 -5.16
N ARG A 107 -10.57 -10.12 -5.58
CA ARG A 107 -10.93 -9.92 -6.98
C ARG A 107 -9.78 -9.20 -7.64
N PHE A 108 -9.11 -9.88 -8.55
CA PHE A 108 -8.09 -9.27 -9.38
C PHE A 108 -8.75 -8.24 -10.30
N ALA A 109 -8.55 -6.95 -10.02
CA ALA A 109 -8.96 -5.85 -10.86
C ALA A 109 -7.93 -5.70 -11.99
N ALA A 110 -8.20 -6.34 -13.13
CA ALA A 110 -7.25 -6.38 -14.26
C ALA A 110 -6.85 -5.00 -14.81
N VAL A 111 -7.70 -3.98 -14.64
CA VAL A 111 -7.42 -2.60 -15.07
C VAL A 111 -6.38 -1.92 -14.18
N ALA A 112 -6.35 -2.27 -12.90
CA ALA A 112 -5.40 -1.71 -11.93
C ALA A 112 -4.21 -2.67 -11.65
N GLY A 113 -4.33 -3.95 -12.04
CA GLY A 113 -3.30 -4.97 -11.81
C GLY A 113 -3.21 -5.45 -10.36
N GLU A 114 -4.32 -5.39 -9.61
CA GLU A 114 -4.32 -5.55 -8.14
C GLU A 114 -5.39 -6.52 -7.67
N TYR A 115 -5.27 -7.02 -6.45
CA TYR A 115 -6.37 -7.69 -5.77
C TYR A 115 -7.09 -6.73 -4.83
N GLN A 116 -8.38 -6.53 -5.05
CA GLN A 116 -9.23 -5.65 -4.24
C GLN A 116 -10.15 -6.46 -3.31
N LEU A 117 -10.42 -5.92 -2.12
CA LEU A 117 -11.47 -6.38 -1.21
C LEU A 117 -12.51 -5.27 -1.02
N LEU A 118 -13.76 -5.60 -1.30
CA LEU A 118 -14.88 -4.73 -0.93
C LEU A 118 -15.04 -4.79 0.59
N THR A 119 -15.08 -3.66 1.30
CA THR A 119 -15.37 -3.71 2.75
C THR A 119 -16.81 -4.16 2.96
N ALA A 120 -16.99 -5.08 3.90
CA ALA A 120 -18.29 -5.61 4.29
C ALA A 120 -18.36 -5.76 5.81
N ASP A 121 -19.56 -5.69 6.38
CA ASP A 121 -19.78 -6.00 7.79
C ASP A 121 -19.55 -7.49 8.10
N SER A 122 -19.72 -7.86 9.37
CA SER A 122 -19.62 -9.24 9.83
C SER A 122 -20.63 -10.21 9.19
N THR A 123 -21.61 -9.70 8.43
CA THR A 123 -22.58 -10.47 7.66
C THR A 123 -22.27 -10.54 6.16
N GLY A 124 -21.20 -9.87 5.71
CA GLY A 124 -20.82 -9.82 4.30
C GLY A 124 -21.56 -8.76 3.49
N VAL A 125 -22.27 -7.82 4.14
CA VAL A 125 -22.94 -6.69 3.48
C VAL A 125 -22.02 -5.48 3.43
N ALA A 126 -21.90 -4.86 2.25
CA ALA A 126 -21.11 -3.63 2.10
C ALA A 126 -21.65 -2.51 3.01
N THR A 127 -20.77 -1.90 3.81
CA THR A 127 -21.15 -0.82 4.73
C THR A 127 -20.46 0.49 4.40
N HIS A 128 -21.22 1.58 4.34
CA HIS A 128 -20.71 2.96 4.33
C HIS A 128 -20.24 3.39 5.73
N SER A 129 -19.19 2.75 6.25
CA SER A 129 -18.64 3.08 7.57
C SER A 129 -17.18 3.54 7.44
N ILE A 130 -16.94 4.83 7.71
CA ILE A 130 -15.59 5.41 7.79
C ILE A 130 -14.72 4.63 8.78
N ARG A 131 -15.26 4.34 9.98
CA ARG A 131 -14.56 3.55 11.00
C ARG A 131 -14.22 2.16 10.47
N SER A 132 -15.15 1.48 9.80
CA SER A 132 -14.89 0.14 9.25
C SER A 132 -13.78 0.17 8.20
N ALA A 133 -13.76 1.18 7.32
CA ALA A 133 -12.70 1.34 6.32
C ALA A 133 -11.33 1.55 6.99
N VAL A 134 -11.26 2.43 8.00
CA VAL A 134 -10.05 2.68 8.80
C VAL A 134 -9.58 1.40 9.49
N ASP A 135 -10.46 0.70 10.20
CA ASP A 135 -10.12 -0.51 10.95
C ASP A 135 -9.60 -1.63 10.03
N VAL A 136 -10.25 -1.83 8.87
CA VAL A 136 -9.80 -2.81 7.87
C VAL A 136 -8.44 -2.42 7.30
N ALA A 137 -8.25 -1.17 6.89
CA ALA A 137 -6.98 -0.70 6.31
C ALA A 137 -5.82 -0.87 7.31
N LEU A 138 -6.02 -0.51 8.58
CA LEU A 138 -5.03 -0.69 9.64
C LEU A 138 -4.73 -2.17 9.92
N ALA A 139 -5.75 -3.03 9.90
CA ALA A 139 -5.58 -4.46 10.08
C ALA A 139 -4.80 -5.10 8.92
N VAL A 140 -5.04 -4.68 7.67
CA VAL A 140 -4.25 -5.10 6.51
C VAL A 140 -2.81 -4.61 6.66
N ALA A 141 -2.62 -3.30 6.87
CA ALA A 141 -1.28 -2.70 6.97
C ALA A 141 -0.42 -3.35 8.08
N THR A 142 -1.01 -3.67 9.23
CA THR A 142 -0.30 -4.36 10.31
C THR A 142 0.20 -5.74 9.89
N ARG A 143 -0.63 -6.52 9.18
CA ARG A 143 -0.24 -7.85 8.68
C ARG A 143 0.84 -7.75 7.61
N VAL A 144 0.71 -6.81 6.68
CA VAL A 144 1.71 -6.56 5.63
C VAL A 144 3.05 -6.16 6.23
N LEU A 145 3.04 -5.20 7.17
CA LEU A 145 4.25 -4.72 7.82
C LEU A 145 5.03 -5.87 8.48
N SER A 146 4.34 -6.80 9.16
CA SER A 146 4.99 -7.97 9.77
C SER A 146 5.74 -8.85 8.76
N LYS A 147 5.27 -8.91 7.50
CA LYS A 147 5.93 -9.70 6.44
C LYS A 147 7.12 -8.99 5.84
N ILE A 148 7.01 -7.68 5.63
CA ILE A 148 8.14 -6.88 5.15
C ILE A 148 9.31 -6.92 6.15
N THR A 149 9.03 -6.96 7.46
CA THR A 149 10.08 -7.06 8.48
C THR A 149 10.70 -8.46 8.59
N ASP A 150 9.92 -9.52 8.36
CA ASP A 150 10.41 -10.90 8.43
C ASP A 150 11.33 -11.25 7.23
N ASP A 151 11.07 -10.68 6.06
CA ASP A 151 11.85 -10.87 4.83
C ASP A 151 13.09 -9.97 4.73
N ALA A 152 13.25 -9.01 5.64
CA ALA A 152 14.49 -8.26 5.79
C ALA A 152 15.56 -9.18 6.39
N HIS A 153 16.20 -10.00 5.55
CA HIS A 153 17.46 -10.64 5.91
C HIS A 153 18.40 -9.57 6.50
N PRO A 154 19.08 -9.84 7.63
CA PRO A 154 20.08 -8.91 8.13
C PRO A 154 21.07 -8.70 6.99
N ALA A 155 21.23 -7.44 6.57
CA ALA A 155 22.21 -7.07 5.58
C ALA A 155 23.54 -7.73 5.98
N GLU A 156 24.03 -8.65 5.14
CA GLU A 156 25.38 -9.16 5.32
C GLU A 156 26.29 -7.94 5.35
N VAL A 157 26.85 -7.68 6.52
CA VAL A 157 27.95 -6.74 6.69
C VAL A 157 29.07 -7.31 5.84
N PHE A 158 29.21 -6.84 4.60
CA PHE A 158 30.44 -6.99 3.86
C PHE A 158 31.51 -6.26 4.67
N ALA A 159 32.19 -7.01 5.53
CA ALA A 159 33.47 -6.59 6.04
C ALA A 159 34.35 -6.30 4.81
N PRO A 160 34.94 -5.11 4.68
CA PRO A 160 35.88 -4.86 3.61
C PRO A 160 37.02 -5.86 3.77
N THR A 161 37.17 -6.75 2.79
CA THR A 161 38.36 -7.59 2.68
C THR A 161 39.53 -6.65 2.47
N ASP A 162 40.25 -6.40 3.55
CA ASP A 162 41.48 -5.65 3.60
C ASP A 162 42.52 -6.43 2.80
N CYS A 163 42.62 -6.14 1.49
CA CYS A 163 43.65 -6.71 0.62
C CYS A 163 44.80 -5.72 0.53
N THR A 164 45.43 -5.45 1.68
CA THR A 164 46.75 -4.82 1.73
C THR A 164 47.84 -5.89 1.73
N THR A 165 48.90 -5.59 0.98
CA THR A 165 50.23 -6.25 0.94
C THR A 165 50.38 -7.54 0.12
N ARG A 166 50.99 -7.42 -1.05
CA ARG A 166 52.38 -7.90 -1.31
C ARG A 166 52.90 -7.43 -2.68
N GLU A 167 53.71 -6.38 -2.66
CA GLU A 167 54.87 -6.28 -3.55
C GLU A 167 55.98 -7.19 -3.00
N LYS A 168 56.57 -8.03 -3.86
CA LYS A 168 58.03 -8.24 -4.05
C LYS A 168 58.36 -9.60 -4.70
N THR A 169 58.96 -9.51 -5.89
CA THR A 169 60.10 -10.28 -6.46
C THR A 169 60.25 -11.79 -6.23
N CYS A 170 60.31 -12.55 -7.32
CA CYS A 170 61.45 -13.40 -7.75
C CYS A 170 61.05 -14.31 -8.93
N GLY A 171 61.87 -14.36 -9.99
CA GLY A 171 61.75 -15.27 -11.13
C GLY A 171 62.05 -14.61 -12.45
#